data_AF-A0A6I5F6W3-F1
#
_entry.id   AF-A0A6I5F6W3-F1
#
_cell.length_a   1.000
_cell.length_b   1.000
_cell.length_c   1.000
_cell.angle_alpha   90.00
_cell.angle_beta   90.00
_cell.angle_gamma   90.00
#
_symmetry.space_group_name_H-M   'P 1'
#
loop_
_entity.id
_entity.type
_entity.pdbx_description
1 polymer ?
#
loop_
_entity_poly.entity_id
_entity_poly.type
_entity_poly.pdbx_seq_one_letter_code
_entity_poly.pdbx_strand_id
1 'polypeptide(L)'
;MEALRVPPELSARVPAEQRGSGRDDVRLLVTRGTEVSHHAFRELPGQVRAGDVLVVNTSATLPAAVNGRVGGERVVVHFSTRGEDGRWAVELRAPGGSGATGPRPGGPAGAVVRLPGGRELVLEEPMGDVLSAGNASPAIRSRRAPGHTPALAPGVTEAGLAEAGAVEAAGAVGAGAAGRGTVEAGATEVGAVEGGTVEAGAGAGERGAGERGAVDMGPVGAGPAEGARLWWARVPEGVPGLLRRYGRPIRYGYTERDQPLSAYQTVFAVAAPDGSGSAEMPSAARPFTAALVAELVSRGVQFAPLSLDTGVASAEAHEPPYPERFSVPPTTAWLVNAARAAGGRVIAVGTTAVRALESAVDADGVVRPVSGWTDLVVTPRRGVRVVDGLLTGLHEPEASHLLMLEAVAGREALRRGYEAALERRYLWHEFGDVHLLLPDEERNAPDCSSNVR
;
A
#
# COMPACT_ATOMS: atom_id res chain seq x y z
N MET A 1 23.80 5.49 3.46
CA MET A 1 23.23 4.16 3.14
C MET A 1 23.43 3.79 1.67
N GLU A 2 24.33 4.45 0.93
CA GLU A 2 24.42 4.43 -0.55
C GLU A 2 24.96 3.14 -1.20
N ALA A 3 24.92 1.99 -0.50
CA ALA A 3 25.48 0.74 -1.05
C ALA A 3 24.77 -0.55 -0.59
N LEU A 4 23.61 -0.47 0.07
CA LEU A 4 23.01 -1.65 0.69
C LEU A 4 22.18 -2.49 -0.29
N ARG A 5 22.81 -3.18 -1.25
CA ARG A 5 22.06 -4.08 -2.14
C ARG A 5 21.44 -5.25 -1.37
N VAL A 6 20.13 -5.44 -1.57
CA VAL A 6 19.40 -6.59 -1.05
C VAL A 6 19.63 -7.78 -1.99
N PRO A 7 20.17 -8.92 -1.52
CA PRO A 7 20.31 -10.11 -2.35
C PRO A 7 18.92 -10.63 -2.81
N PRO A 8 18.74 -10.99 -4.10
CA PRO A 8 17.44 -11.43 -4.64
C PRO A 8 16.82 -12.66 -3.97
N GLU A 9 17.63 -13.45 -3.26
CA GLU A 9 17.17 -14.58 -2.46
C GLU A 9 16.51 -14.16 -1.13
N LEU A 10 16.66 -12.91 -0.70
CA LEU A 10 15.99 -12.37 0.47
C LEU A 10 14.61 -11.78 0.15
N SER A 11 14.20 -11.70 -1.11
CA SER A 11 12.84 -11.29 -1.47
C SER A 11 11.83 -12.39 -1.11
N ALA A 12 10.76 -12.03 -0.40
CA ALA A 12 9.73 -12.99 0.01
C ALA A 12 8.82 -13.42 -1.17
N ARG A 13 9.23 -14.43 -1.94
CA ARG A 13 8.58 -14.79 -3.22
C ARG A 13 7.16 -15.36 -3.12
N VAL A 14 6.74 -15.74 -1.93
CA VAL A 14 5.39 -16.23 -1.61
C VAL A 14 4.89 -15.57 -0.32
N PRO A 15 3.60 -15.66 0.04
CA PRO A 15 3.10 -15.30 1.36
C PRO A 15 3.66 -16.15 2.51
N ALA A 16 3.68 -15.61 3.73
CA ALA A 16 4.16 -16.30 4.94
C ALA A 16 3.41 -17.61 5.22
N GLU A 17 2.10 -17.63 5.06
CA GLU A 17 1.24 -18.81 5.25
C GLU A 17 1.48 -19.94 4.23
N GLN A 18 2.29 -19.71 3.19
CA GLN A 18 2.74 -20.75 2.26
C GLN A 18 4.13 -21.30 2.63
N ARG A 19 4.86 -20.63 3.52
CA ARG A 19 6.15 -21.08 4.05
C ARG A 19 6.04 -21.68 5.45
N GLY A 20 5.10 -21.17 6.24
CA GLY A 20 4.99 -21.43 7.67
C GLY A 20 3.57 -21.80 8.09
N SER A 21 3.29 -21.57 9.37
CA SER A 21 2.07 -21.98 10.06
C SER A 21 0.91 -20.98 9.95
N GLY A 22 1.19 -19.73 9.54
CA GLY A 22 0.19 -18.67 9.50
C GLY A 22 0.73 -17.38 8.90
N ARG A 23 -0.12 -16.35 8.84
CA ARG A 23 0.25 -15.02 8.32
C ARG A 23 1.16 -14.24 9.27
N ASP A 24 1.04 -14.51 10.56
CA ASP A 24 1.88 -14.00 11.65
C ASP A 24 3.19 -14.79 11.83
N ASP A 25 3.43 -15.83 11.02
CA ASP A 25 4.69 -16.58 10.97
C ASP A 25 5.75 -15.83 10.16
N VAL A 26 6.02 -14.61 10.60
CA VAL A 26 7.08 -13.72 10.09
C VAL A 26 7.92 -13.23 11.26
N ARG A 27 9.14 -12.78 10.95
CA ARG A 27 10.04 -12.22 11.94
C ARG A 27 9.74 -10.76 12.16
N LEU A 28 10.05 -10.29 13.36
CA LEU A 28 9.97 -8.91 13.78
C LEU A 28 11.38 -8.44 14.16
N LEU A 29 11.92 -7.53 13.38
CA LEU A 29 13.08 -6.74 13.77
C LEU A 29 12.59 -5.58 14.62
N VAL A 30 13.22 -5.31 15.75
CA VAL A 30 12.90 -4.14 16.57
C VAL A 30 14.15 -3.28 16.68
N THR A 31 14.02 -2.01 16.35
CA THR A 31 15.03 -0.99 16.61
C THR A 31 14.47 0.04 17.57
N ARG A 32 15.09 0.18 18.74
CA ARG A 32 14.80 1.24 19.73
C ARG A 32 16.01 2.16 19.80
N GLY A 33 15.86 3.39 19.31
CA GLY A 33 17.03 4.25 19.11
C GLY A 33 18.05 3.56 18.20
N THR A 34 19.23 3.21 18.72
CA THR A 34 20.26 2.47 17.97
C THR A 34 20.40 0.99 18.36
N GLU A 35 19.63 0.54 19.35
CA GLU A 35 19.62 -0.85 19.78
C GLU A 35 18.75 -1.70 18.85
N VAL A 36 19.25 -2.88 18.49
CA VAL A 36 18.57 -3.81 17.59
C VAL A 36 18.32 -5.13 18.31
N SER A 37 17.10 -5.65 18.19
CA SER A 37 16.71 -6.96 18.71
C SER A 37 15.83 -7.73 17.72
N HIS A 38 15.79 -9.05 17.88
CA HIS A 38 15.14 -9.97 16.94
C HIS A 38 14.06 -10.77 17.65
N HIS A 39 12.87 -10.79 17.06
CA HIS A 39 11.67 -11.40 17.63
C HIS A 39 10.89 -12.13 16.54
N ALA A 40 9.92 -12.93 16.92
CA ALA A 40 8.80 -13.35 16.09
C ALA A 40 7.70 -12.29 16.13
N PHE A 41 6.90 -12.16 15.07
CA PHE A 41 5.85 -11.14 15.03
C PHE A 41 4.78 -11.31 16.10
N ARG A 42 4.48 -12.55 16.49
CA ARG A 42 3.61 -12.87 17.63
C ARG A 42 4.10 -12.30 18.98
N GLU A 43 5.36 -11.88 19.08
CA GLU A 43 5.93 -11.24 20.27
C GLU A 43 5.78 -9.71 20.26
N LEU A 44 5.14 -9.13 19.23
CA LEU A 44 4.76 -7.71 19.17
C LEU A 44 4.07 -7.20 20.45
N PRO A 45 3.19 -7.96 21.13
CA PRO A 45 2.56 -7.51 22.38
C PRO A 45 3.55 -7.27 23.53
N GLY A 46 4.77 -7.79 23.45
CA GLY A 46 5.87 -7.49 24.38
C GLY A 46 6.71 -6.28 23.98
N GLN A 47 6.50 -5.74 22.77
CA GLN A 47 7.26 -4.61 22.21
C GLN A 47 6.50 -3.27 22.29
N VAL A 48 5.21 -3.32 22.55
CA VAL A 48 4.35 -2.14 22.75
C VAL A 48 3.84 -2.09 24.20
N ARG A 49 3.29 -0.96 24.60
CA ARG A 49 2.85 -0.66 25.97
C ARG A 49 1.38 -0.30 26.00
N ALA A 50 0.75 -0.47 27.17
CA ALA A 50 -0.56 0.08 27.42
C ALA A 50 -0.55 1.60 27.17
N GLY A 51 -1.58 2.11 26.48
CA GLY A 51 -1.67 3.50 26.07
C GLY A 51 -1.04 3.82 24.70
N ASP A 52 -0.29 2.89 24.09
CA ASP A 52 0.12 3.05 22.69
C ASP A 52 -1.11 2.98 21.76
N VAL A 53 -1.08 3.77 20.68
CA VAL A 53 -2.06 3.72 19.60
C VAL A 53 -1.40 3.21 18.33
N LEU A 54 -1.90 2.09 17.80
CA LEU A 54 -1.56 1.57 16.48
C LEU A 54 -2.49 2.20 15.43
N VAL A 55 -1.94 3.04 14.56
CA VAL A 55 -2.68 3.67 13.47
C VAL A 55 -2.61 2.77 12.24
N VAL A 56 -3.77 2.24 11.82
CA VAL A 56 -3.85 1.21 10.77
C VAL A 56 -4.59 1.72 9.54
N ASN A 57 -4.08 1.38 8.36
CA ASN A 57 -4.79 1.62 7.10
C ASN A 57 -5.80 0.50 6.83
N THR A 58 -7.08 0.88 6.71
CA THR A 58 -8.22 -0.03 6.49
C THR A 58 -8.62 -0.16 5.02
N SER A 59 -7.93 0.48 4.09
CA SER A 59 -8.23 0.36 2.66
C SER A 59 -8.12 -1.10 2.21
N ALA A 60 -9.22 -1.63 1.68
CA ALA A 60 -9.25 -2.97 1.10
C ALA A 60 -8.51 -3.00 -0.24
N THR A 61 -7.70 -4.04 -0.48
CA THR A 61 -6.99 -4.19 -1.75
C THR A 61 -7.96 -4.58 -2.85
N LEU A 62 -7.86 -3.93 -4.00
CA LEU A 62 -8.68 -4.20 -5.17
C LEU A 62 -8.03 -5.29 -6.04
N PRO A 63 -8.81 -6.15 -6.71
CA PRO A 63 -8.32 -6.96 -7.81
C PRO A 63 -8.11 -6.08 -9.05
N ALA A 64 -7.14 -5.17 -8.96
CA ALA A 64 -6.97 -4.01 -9.82
C ALA A 64 -6.40 -4.32 -11.22
N ALA A 65 -5.94 -5.54 -11.51
CA ALA A 65 -5.41 -5.91 -12.82
C ALA A 65 -6.46 -6.64 -13.67
N VAL A 66 -6.82 -6.07 -14.82
CA VAL A 66 -7.80 -6.63 -15.77
C VAL A 66 -7.16 -6.82 -17.14
N ASN A 67 -7.29 -8.00 -17.74
CA ASN A 67 -6.82 -8.23 -19.10
C ASN A 67 -7.70 -7.49 -20.12
N GLY A 68 -7.10 -6.88 -21.13
CA GLY A 68 -7.82 -6.15 -22.17
C GLY A 68 -7.14 -6.23 -23.53
N ARG A 69 -7.68 -5.51 -24.51
CA ARG A 69 -7.09 -5.38 -25.85
C ARG A 69 -7.17 -3.96 -26.40
N VAL A 70 -6.09 -3.49 -27.01
CA VAL A 70 -6.03 -2.20 -27.74
C VAL A 70 -5.56 -2.49 -29.16
N GLY A 71 -6.30 -2.06 -30.18
CA GLY A 71 -5.90 -2.30 -31.57
C GLY A 71 -5.68 -3.78 -31.93
N GLY A 72 -6.30 -4.72 -31.19
CA GLY A 72 -6.09 -6.17 -31.33
C GLY A 72 -4.97 -6.76 -30.46
N GLU A 73 -4.02 -5.94 -30.02
CA GLU A 73 -2.94 -6.33 -29.11
C GLU A 73 -3.46 -6.63 -27.70
N ARG A 74 -2.84 -7.59 -27.01
CA ARG A 74 -3.18 -7.88 -25.61
C ARG A 74 -2.51 -6.87 -24.70
N VAL A 75 -3.27 -6.36 -23.73
CA VAL A 75 -2.78 -5.48 -22.66
C VAL A 75 -3.31 -5.96 -21.31
N VAL A 76 -2.69 -5.49 -20.22
CA VAL A 76 -3.26 -5.55 -18.88
C VAL A 76 -3.49 -4.13 -18.41
N VAL A 77 -4.70 -3.82 -17.96
CA VAL A 77 -5.06 -2.54 -17.35
C VAL A 77 -4.91 -2.69 -15.85
N HIS A 78 -4.01 -1.93 -15.25
CA HIS A 78 -3.98 -1.75 -13.80
C HIS A 78 -4.82 -0.53 -13.45
N PHE A 79 -5.88 -0.73 -12.66
CA PHE A 79 -6.69 0.35 -12.12
C PHE A 79 -6.00 0.91 -10.87
N SER A 80 -5.66 2.19 -10.90
CA SER A 80 -4.93 2.86 -9.82
C SER A 80 -5.88 3.50 -8.82
N THR A 81 -6.38 4.69 -9.13
CA THR A 81 -7.25 5.45 -8.24
C THR A 81 -8.44 6.00 -9.00
N ARG A 82 -9.55 6.22 -8.28
CA ARG A 82 -10.77 6.79 -8.84
C ARG A 82 -10.82 8.29 -8.53
N GLY A 83 -10.88 9.12 -9.57
CA GLY A 83 -11.07 10.56 -9.47
C GLY A 83 -12.49 10.94 -9.06
N GLU A 84 -12.66 12.17 -8.58
CA GLU A 84 -13.97 12.71 -8.15
C GLU A 84 -14.94 12.90 -9.31
N ASP A 85 -14.43 13.09 -10.52
CA ASP A 85 -15.19 13.21 -11.76
C ASP A 85 -15.64 11.86 -12.34
N GLY A 86 -15.37 10.76 -11.63
CA GLY A 86 -15.73 9.40 -12.03
C GLY A 86 -14.73 8.73 -12.96
N ARG A 87 -13.69 9.43 -13.41
CA ARG A 87 -12.58 8.82 -14.17
C ARG A 87 -11.72 7.94 -13.27
N TRP A 88 -11.01 7.03 -13.88
CA TRP A 88 -10.01 6.19 -13.22
C TRP A 88 -8.63 6.52 -13.77
N ALA A 89 -7.68 6.72 -12.87
CA ALA A 89 -6.27 6.65 -13.23
C ALA A 89 -5.95 5.18 -13.50
N VAL A 90 -5.36 4.90 -14.66
CA VAL A 90 -5.00 3.56 -15.09
C VAL A 90 -3.62 3.53 -15.69
N GLU A 91 -2.96 2.38 -15.57
CA GLU A 91 -1.71 2.08 -16.24
C GLU A 91 -1.93 0.92 -17.23
N LEU A 92 -1.50 1.09 -18.47
CA LEU A 92 -1.47 -0.01 -19.43
C LEU A 92 -0.13 -0.72 -19.33
N ARG A 93 -0.17 -2.05 -19.25
CA ARG A 93 1.02 -2.90 -19.18
C ARG A 93 1.03 -3.96 -20.27
N ALA A 94 2.21 -4.36 -20.68
CA ALA A 94 2.39 -5.50 -21.56
C ALA A 94 2.20 -6.81 -20.76
N PRO A 95 1.42 -7.78 -21.24
CA PRO A 95 1.29 -9.07 -20.57
C PRO A 95 2.62 -9.83 -20.65
N GLY A 96 3.18 -10.22 -19.51
CA GLY A 96 4.39 -11.05 -19.44
C GLY A 96 4.05 -12.55 -19.40
N GLY A 97 5.01 -13.39 -19.84
CA GLY A 97 4.84 -14.83 -19.92
C GLY A 97 4.69 -15.55 -18.56
N SER A 98 5.17 -14.93 -17.49
CA SER A 98 5.11 -15.49 -16.13
C SER A 98 3.88 -15.06 -15.33
N GLY A 99 3.04 -14.15 -15.84
CA GLY A 99 1.93 -13.51 -15.10
C GLY A 99 2.26 -12.12 -14.55
N ALA A 100 3.55 -11.79 -14.42
CA ALA A 100 4.01 -10.42 -14.20
C ALA A 100 3.77 -9.56 -15.46
N THR A 101 3.66 -8.24 -15.30
CA THR A 101 3.39 -7.33 -16.42
C THR A 101 4.57 -6.37 -16.65
N GLY A 102 4.91 -6.18 -17.92
CA GLY A 102 6.02 -5.32 -18.35
C GLY A 102 5.57 -3.88 -18.62
N PRO A 103 6.50 -2.91 -18.59
CA PRO A 103 6.20 -1.53 -18.94
C PRO A 103 5.65 -1.45 -20.36
N ARG A 104 4.70 -0.54 -20.56
CA ARG A 104 4.15 -0.25 -21.88
C ARG A 104 3.85 1.25 -21.94
N PRO A 105 4.31 1.96 -22.97
CA PRO A 105 3.84 3.33 -23.21
C PRO A 105 2.31 3.36 -23.26
N GLY A 106 1.73 4.48 -22.83
CA GLY A 106 0.30 4.73 -22.99
C GLY A 106 -0.17 4.61 -24.45
N GLY A 107 -1.49 4.58 -24.65
CA GLY A 107 -2.08 4.80 -25.97
C GLY A 107 -2.27 6.30 -26.23
N PRO A 108 -2.52 6.73 -27.48
CA PRO A 108 -2.95 8.10 -27.73
C PRO A 108 -4.27 8.41 -27.02
N ALA A 109 -4.52 9.69 -26.72
CA ALA A 109 -5.83 10.15 -26.28
C ALA A 109 -6.92 9.66 -27.25
N GLY A 110 -8.03 9.17 -26.70
CA GLY A 110 -9.13 8.53 -27.44
C GLY A 110 -8.91 7.03 -27.72
N ALA A 111 -7.76 6.44 -27.37
CA ALA A 111 -7.55 5.01 -27.54
C ALA A 111 -8.56 4.20 -26.70
N VAL A 112 -9.18 3.21 -27.35
CA VAL A 112 -10.18 2.34 -26.72
C VAL A 112 -9.54 1.01 -26.34
N VAL A 113 -9.58 0.70 -25.05
CA VAL A 113 -9.26 -0.61 -24.50
C VAL A 113 -10.54 -1.42 -24.37
N ARG A 114 -10.63 -2.52 -25.12
CA ARG A 114 -11.71 -3.50 -24.96
C ARG A 114 -11.44 -4.36 -23.73
N LEU A 115 -12.38 -4.35 -22.80
CA LEU A 115 -12.36 -5.09 -21.55
C LEU A 115 -13.35 -6.27 -21.60
N PRO A 116 -13.22 -7.26 -20.70
CA PRO A 116 -14.14 -8.38 -20.62
C PRO A 116 -15.58 -7.93 -20.35
N GLY A 117 -16.55 -8.75 -20.76
CA GLY A 117 -17.98 -8.43 -20.62
C GLY A 117 -18.48 -7.34 -21.58
N GLY A 118 -17.77 -7.13 -22.70
CA GLY A 118 -18.13 -6.14 -23.72
C GLY A 118 -17.99 -4.69 -23.24
N ARG A 119 -17.20 -4.45 -22.19
CA ARG A 119 -16.93 -3.12 -21.66
C ARG A 119 -15.80 -2.47 -22.43
N GLU A 120 -15.83 -1.15 -22.52
CA GLU A 120 -14.78 -0.35 -23.14
C GLU A 120 -14.28 0.69 -22.13
N LEU A 121 -12.97 0.91 -22.16
CA LEU A 121 -12.29 1.96 -21.42
C LEU A 121 -11.64 2.88 -22.45
N VAL A 122 -11.90 4.18 -22.32
CA VAL A 122 -11.34 5.20 -23.21
C VAL A 122 -10.25 5.95 -22.46
N LEU A 123 -9.02 5.93 -22.97
CA LEU A 123 -7.95 6.80 -22.49
C LEU A 123 -8.27 8.23 -22.90
N GLU A 124 -8.33 9.16 -21.96
CA GLU A 124 -8.65 10.56 -22.26
C GLU A 124 -7.38 11.40 -22.34
N GLU A 125 -6.59 11.42 -21.28
CA GLU A 125 -5.38 12.23 -21.20
C GLU A 125 -4.34 11.59 -20.28
N PRO A 126 -3.04 11.87 -20.50
CA PRO A 126 -2.00 11.55 -19.54
C PRO A 126 -2.33 12.12 -18.16
N MET A 127 -2.12 11.34 -17.11
CA MET A 127 -2.03 11.92 -15.77
C MET A 127 -0.72 12.69 -15.72
N GLY A 128 -0.79 14.01 -15.95
CA GLY A 128 0.41 14.84 -16.06
C GLY A 128 1.29 14.75 -14.82
N ASP A 129 2.58 15.01 -14.99
CA ASP A 129 3.45 15.36 -13.87
C ASP A 129 2.83 16.57 -13.18
N VAL A 130 2.39 16.40 -11.94
CA VAL A 130 1.79 17.47 -11.12
C VAL A 130 2.81 18.61 -10.84
N LEU A 131 4.00 18.57 -11.46
CA LEU A 131 5.07 19.55 -11.32
C LEU A 131 5.21 20.56 -12.48
N SER A 132 4.39 20.52 -13.54
CA SER A 132 4.51 21.50 -14.65
C SER A 132 3.28 22.36 -14.95
N ALA A 133 2.19 22.25 -14.19
CA ALA A 133 1.07 23.18 -14.31
C ALA A 133 1.03 24.09 -13.08
N GLY A 134 1.47 25.34 -13.26
CA GLY A 134 1.24 26.45 -12.32
C GLY A 134 -0.23 26.87 -12.23
N ASN A 135 -1.13 25.90 -12.08
CA ASN A 135 -2.55 26.11 -11.84
C ASN A 135 -3.06 25.00 -10.91
N ALA A 136 -3.24 25.39 -9.65
CA ALA A 136 -3.98 24.70 -8.60
C ALA A 136 -3.77 23.17 -8.52
N SER A 137 -2.83 22.75 -7.65
CA SER A 137 -3.13 21.60 -6.78
C SER A 137 -4.58 21.76 -6.30
N PRO A 138 -5.39 20.69 -6.25
CA PRO A 138 -6.64 20.77 -5.52
C PRO A 138 -6.24 20.95 -4.06
N ALA A 139 -6.04 22.20 -3.64
CA ALA A 139 -5.94 22.61 -2.25
C ALA A 139 -7.03 21.84 -1.53
N ILE A 140 -6.64 21.10 -0.49
CA ILE A 140 -7.50 20.30 0.39
C ILE A 140 -8.93 20.85 0.30
N ARG A 141 -9.78 20.27 -0.57
CA ARG A 141 -11.19 20.68 -0.64
C ARG A 141 -11.86 20.00 0.53
N SER A 142 -11.56 20.48 1.73
CA SER A 142 -12.14 19.99 2.97
C SER A 142 -13.64 20.18 2.85
N ARG A 143 -14.39 19.09 2.66
CA ARG A 143 -15.79 19.09 3.06
C ARG A 143 -15.79 19.04 4.58
N ARG A 144 -15.81 20.21 5.24
CA ARG A 144 -16.19 20.27 6.65
C ARG A 144 -17.59 19.67 6.73
N ALA A 145 -17.75 18.58 7.50
CA ALA A 145 -19.08 18.13 7.87
C ALA A 145 -19.80 19.31 8.55
N PRO A 146 -21.05 19.65 8.16
CA PRO A 146 -21.79 20.72 8.82
C PRO A 146 -21.93 20.39 10.31
N GLY A 147 -21.50 21.32 11.15
CA GLY A 147 -21.59 21.18 12.60
C GLY A 147 -23.05 21.05 13.02
N HIS A 148 -23.45 19.86 13.41
CA HIS A 148 -24.67 19.66 14.16
C HIS A 148 -24.32 19.94 15.63
N THR A 149 -24.62 21.14 16.10
CA THR A 149 -24.60 21.48 17.52
C THR A 149 -25.89 20.91 18.12
N PRO A 150 -25.86 19.89 19.00
CA PRO A 150 -27.05 19.56 19.76
C PRO A 150 -27.22 20.66 20.81
N ALA A 151 -28.31 21.41 20.71
CA ALA A 151 -28.75 22.31 21.76
C ALA A 151 -29.14 21.46 22.97
N LEU A 152 -28.35 21.53 24.04
CA LEU A 152 -28.75 21.02 25.36
C LEU A 152 -29.67 22.06 26.00
N ALA A 153 -30.93 21.69 26.22
CA ALA A 153 -31.85 22.43 27.07
C ALA A 153 -31.44 22.30 28.55
N PRO A 154 -31.63 23.34 29.39
CA PRO A 154 -31.15 23.31 30.76
C PRO A 154 -32.17 22.66 31.71
N GLY A 155 -31.64 21.88 32.66
CA GLY A 155 -32.15 21.77 34.02
C GLY A 155 -33.11 20.61 34.33
N VAL A 156 -32.57 19.55 34.95
CA VAL A 156 -33.14 18.97 36.17
C VAL A 156 -32.00 18.37 37.02
N THR A 157 -32.16 18.51 38.33
CA THR A 157 -31.20 18.37 39.44
C THR A 157 -30.80 16.93 39.82
N GLU A 158 -29.70 16.86 40.58
CA GLU A 158 -29.05 15.70 41.21
C GLU A 158 -29.96 14.57 41.74
N ALA A 159 -29.53 13.32 41.51
CA ALA A 159 -29.50 12.26 42.53
C ALA A 159 -28.71 11.03 42.03
N GLY A 160 -27.79 10.51 42.87
CA GLY A 160 -27.61 9.07 43.07
C GLY A 160 -26.50 8.36 42.29
N LEU A 161 -25.47 7.93 43.03
CA LEU A 161 -24.58 6.81 42.71
C LEU A 161 -25.37 5.51 42.43
N ALA A 162 -24.99 4.72 41.42
CA ALA A 162 -24.76 3.26 41.52
C ALA A 162 -24.46 2.59 40.15
N GLU A 163 -23.41 1.78 40.18
CA GLU A 163 -23.16 0.48 39.52
C GLU A 163 -23.22 0.23 38.01
N ALA A 164 -22.24 -0.62 37.66
CA ALA A 164 -21.98 -1.29 36.41
C ALA A 164 -23.18 -2.08 35.83
N GLY A 165 -23.31 -2.03 34.51
CA GLY A 165 -24.13 -2.94 33.73
C GLY A 165 -23.40 -3.32 32.44
N ALA A 166 -22.94 -4.56 32.37
CA ALA A 166 -22.38 -5.19 31.19
C ALA A 166 -23.37 -5.19 30.02
N VAL A 167 -22.88 -4.97 28.80
CA VAL A 167 -23.64 -5.25 27.58
C VAL A 167 -23.10 -6.55 26.99
N GLU A 168 -23.95 -7.55 26.98
CA GLU A 168 -23.71 -8.90 26.46
C GLU A 168 -23.34 -8.91 24.97
N ALA A 169 -22.39 -9.79 24.65
CA ALA A 169 -22.11 -10.27 23.31
C ALA A 169 -23.08 -11.41 22.96
N ALA A 170 -23.83 -11.25 21.87
CA ALA A 170 -24.47 -12.34 21.14
C ALA A 170 -23.70 -12.52 19.82
N GLY A 171 -23.31 -13.71 19.35
CA GLY A 171 -23.48 -15.08 19.80
C GLY A 171 -22.92 -15.95 18.68
N ALA A 172 -21.98 -16.84 19.02
CA ALA A 172 -21.39 -17.80 18.09
C ALA A 172 -22.37 -18.93 17.74
N VAL A 173 -22.33 -19.42 16.49
CA VAL A 173 -22.91 -20.72 16.13
C VAL A 173 -21.79 -21.59 15.55
N GLY A 174 -21.68 -22.78 16.15
CA GLY A 174 -20.50 -23.64 16.11
C GLY A 174 -20.40 -24.62 14.96
N ALA A 175 -19.18 -25.16 14.84
CA ALA A 175 -18.77 -26.24 13.97
C ALA A 175 -19.23 -27.61 14.50
N GLY A 176 -19.58 -28.51 13.57
CA GLY A 176 -19.86 -29.93 13.80
C GLY A 176 -19.04 -30.78 12.82
N ALA A 177 -18.54 -31.92 13.32
CA ALA A 177 -17.35 -32.63 12.86
C ALA A 177 -17.50 -33.60 11.67
N ALA A 178 -16.38 -33.75 10.95
CA ALA A 178 -15.72 -34.93 10.37
C ALA A 178 -16.51 -36.17 9.86
N GLY A 179 -16.14 -36.61 8.65
CA GLY A 179 -16.38 -37.97 8.11
C GLY A 179 -15.40 -38.28 6.97
N ARG A 180 -14.85 -39.50 6.99
CA ARG A 180 -13.64 -39.98 6.29
C ARG A 180 -13.84 -40.33 4.80
N GLY A 181 -12.82 -39.99 4.00
CA GLY A 181 -12.04 -40.81 3.05
C GLY A 181 -12.70 -41.73 2.01
N THR A 182 -12.26 -41.58 0.75
CA THR A 182 -11.84 -42.67 -0.16
C THR A 182 -10.83 -42.14 -1.19
N VAL A 183 -9.89 -43.00 -1.56
CA VAL A 183 -8.69 -42.80 -2.41
C VAL A 183 -8.90 -43.51 -3.76
N GLU A 184 -7.96 -43.25 -4.69
CA GLU A 184 -7.64 -43.98 -5.95
C GLU A 184 -8.53 -43.67 -7.17
N ALA A 185 -8.05 -43.65 -8.42
CA ALA A 185 -6.76 -43.71 -9.12
C ALA A 185 -7.08 -43.12 -10.54
N GLY A 186 -6.22 -42.72 -11.46
CA GLY A 186 -4.85 -43.05 -11.84
C GLY A 186 -4.74 -42.82 -13.37
N ALA A 187 -3.49 -42.85 -13.86
CA ALA A 187 -3.08 -42.96 -15.27
C ALA A 187 -3.11 -41.66 -16.10
N THR A 188 -2.10 -41.29 -16.91
CA THR A 188 -0.85 -41.93 -17.34
C THR A 188 0.02 -40.90 -18.08
N GLU A 189 1.33 -41.05 -17.99
CA GLU A 189 2.32 -40.44 -18.90
C GLU A 189 2.32 -41.11 -20.29
N VAL A 190 2.54 -40.29 -21.33
CA VAL A 190 3.06 -40.63 -22.67
C VAL A 190 3.51 -39.29 -23.26
N GLY A 191 4.66 -39.08 -23.90
CA GLY A 191 5.79 -39.88 -24.31
C GLY A 191 6.59 -38.95 -25.24
N ALA A 192 7.91 -38.88 -25.06
CA ALA A 192 8.80 -38.06 -25.87
C ALA A 192 8.91 -38.63 -27.31
N VAL A 193 9.03 -37.74 -28.30
CA VAL A 193 9.52 -38.08 -29.64
C VAL A 193 10.45 -36.95 -30.12
N GLU A 194 11.69 -37.34 -30.44
CA GLU A 194 12.70 -36.53 -31.11
C GLU A 194 12.47 -36.49 -32.64
N GLY A 195 13.01 -35.45 -33.30
CA GLY A 195 13.50 -35.55 -34.66
C GLY A 195 13.07 -34.43 -35.60
N GLY A 196 14.03 -33.64 -36.11
CA GLY A 196 13.83 -32.80 -37.28
C GLY A 196 14.75 -31.59 -37.42
N THR A 197 16.02 -31.81 -37.76
CA THR A 197 16.95 -30.81 -38.29
C THR A 197 16.55 -30.34 -39.69
N VAL A 198 16.62 -29.03 -39.96
CA VAL A 198 16.77 -28.49 -41.32
C VAL A 198 17.71 -27.29 -41.27
N GLU A 199 18.84 -27.39 -41.98
CA GLU A 199 19.74 -26.28 -42.27
C GLU A 199 19.63 -25.81 -43.73
N ALA A 200 20.08 -24.57 -43.92
CA ALA A 200 20.78 -23.99 -45.07
C ALA A 200 20.00 -23.04 -45.99
N GLY A 201 20.58 -21.84 -46.15
CA GLY A 201 20.23 -20.91 -47.22
C GLY A 201 20.81 -19.49 -47.04
N ALA A 202 22.14 -19.35 -46.98
CA ALA A 202 22.79 -18.05 -47.17
C ALA A 202 22.84 -17.70 -48.67
N GLY A 203 22.53 -16.45 -49.02
CA GLY A 203 22.68 -15.90 -50.36
C GLY A 203 22.90 -14.39 -50.30
N ALA A 204 24.15 -13.98 -50.53
CA ALA A 204 24.55 -12.59 -50.71
C ALA A 204 24.40 -12.18 -52.18
N GLY A 205 24.04 -10.92 -52.44
CA GLY A 205 24.06 -10.30 -53.76
C GLY A 205 23.91 -8.77 -53.66
N GLU A 206 24.96 -8.06 -54.07
CA GLU A 206 25.13 -6.60 -53.98
C GLU A 206 24.46 -5.78 -55.13
N ARG A 207 24.32 -4.47 -54.85
CA ARG A 207 24.42 -3.24 -55.69
C ARG A 207 23.16 -2.53 -56.14
N GLY A 208 23.14 -1.22 -55.87
CA GLY A 208 22.40 -0.22 -56.63
C GLY A 208 22.28 1.12 -55.89
N ALA A 209 23.20 2.05 -56.11
CA ALA A 209 23.13 3.43 -55.66
C ALA A 209 22.10 4.25 -56.48
N GLY A 210 21.41 5.18 -55.83
CA GLY A 210 20.53 6.15 -56.49
C GLY A 210 20.10 7.27 -55.54
N GLU A 211 20.80 8.40 -55.57
CA GLU A 211 20.38 9.66 -54.95
C GLU A 211 19.21 10.28 -55.71
N ARG A 212 18.21 10.81 -54.96
CA ARG A 212 17.78 12.23 -54.95
C ARG A 212 16.36 12.38 -54.39
N GLY A 213 16.18 13.38 -53.53
CA GLY A 213 14.86 13.97 -53.23
C GLY A 213 14.66 14.34 -51.76
N ALA A 214 15.40 15.33 -51.26
CA ALA A 214 15.07 15.98 -50.00
C ALA A 214 13.79 16.81 -50.19
N VAL A 215 12.74 16.47 -49.45
CA VAL A 215 11.56 17.33 -49.26
C VAL A 215 11.62 17.92 -47.86
N ASP A 216 11.74 19.23 -47.84
CA ASP A 216 11.70 20.11 -46.67
C ASP A 216 10.32 20.04 -46.01
N MET A 217 10.28 19.59 -44.75
CA MET A 217 9.11 19.66 -43.89
C MET A 217 9.46 20.63 -42.76
N GLY A 218 8.91 21.85 -42.84
CA GLY A 218 9.01 22.88 -41.82
C GLY A 218 8.54 22.41 -40.43
N PRO A 219 8.78 23.19 -39.37
CA PRO A 219 8.75 22.71 -38.00
C PRO A 219 7.34 22.20 -37.65
N VAL A 220 7.24 20.89 -37.53
CA VAL A 220 6.07 20.21 -37.00
C VAL A 220 5.94 20.62 -35.54
N GLY A 221 4.78 21.21 -35.20
CA GLY A 221 4.43 21.63 -33.86
C GLY A 221 4.62 20.50 -32.84
N ALA A 222 5.07 20.90 -31.65
CA ALA A 222 5.29 20.11 -30.44
C ALA A 222 4.79 18.65 -30.50
N GLY A 223 5.75 17.72 -30.54
CA GLY A 223 5.48 16.28 -30.48
C GLY A 223 4.67 15.88 -29.23
N PRO A 224 4.04 14.69 -29.25
CA PRO A 224 3.34 14.17 -28.08
C PRO A 224 4.30 14.09 -26.90
N ALA A 225 3.82 14.44 -25.69
CA ALA A 225 4.59 14.25 -24.47
C ALA A 225 5.11 12.81 -24.40
N GLU A 226 6.43 12.62 -24.46
CA GLU A 226 7.06 11.33 -24.18
C GLU A 226 6.64 10.87 -22.77
N GLY A 227 6.25 9.60 -22.62
CA GLY A 227 6.55 8.86 -21.38
C GLY A 227 5.52 8.78 -20.24
N ALA A 228 4.33 9.40 -20.31
CA ALA A 228 3.38 9.29 -19.20
C ALA A 228 2.80 7.87 -19.04
N ARG A 229 3.17 7.21 -17.94
CA ARG A 229 2.79 5.84 -17.57
C ARG A 229 1.33 5.72 -17.14
N LEU A 230 0.83 6.71 -16.39
CA LEU A 230 -0.55 6.77 -15.90
C LEU A 230 -1.43 7.67 -16.79
N TRP A 231 -2.68 7.25 -16.96
CA TRP A 231 -3.67 7.93 -17.80
C TRP A 231 -5.00 8.07 -17.07
N TRP A 232 -5.65 9.21 -17.22
CA TRP A 232 -7.06 9.33 -16.89
C TRP A 232 -7.90 8.64 -17.95
N ALA A 233 -8.78 7.76 -17.52
CA ALA A 233 -9.62 6.98 -18.40
C ALA A 233 -11.07 6.94 -17.91
N ARG A 234 -12.00 6.90 -18.87
CA ARG A 234 -13.42 6.72 -18.60
C ARG A 234 -13.85 5.30 -18.88
N VAL A 235 -14.55 4.70 -17.92
CA VAL A 235 -15.27 3.46 -18.09
C VAL A 235 -16.74 3.77 -17.86
N PRO A 236 -17.64 3.55 -18.84
CA PRO A 236 -19.02 4.04 -18.79
C PRO A 236 -19.69 3.78 -17.45
N GLU A 237 -19.69 2.54 -16.94
CA GLU A 237 -20.18 2.20 -15.60
C GLU A 237 -19.60 0.87 -15.06
N GLY A 238 -19.72 0.67 -13.75
CA GLY A 238 -19.61 -0.66 -13.13
C GLY A 238 -18.20 -1.17 -12.87
N VAL A 239 -17.19 -0.29 -12.77
CA VAL A 239 -15.79 -0.69 -12.51
C VAL A 239 -15.65 -1.60 -11.28
N PRO A 240 -16.25 -1.33 -10.11
CA PRO A 240 -16.15 -2.26 -8.98
C PRO A 240 -16.68 -3.68 -9.30
N GLY A 241 -17.74 -3.79 -10.10
CA GLY A 241 -18.27 -5.08 -10.57
C GLY A 241 -17.36 -5.77 -11.59
N LEU A 242 -16.75 -5.00 -12.50
CA LEU A 242 -15.74 -5.47 -13.44
C LEU A 242 -14.54 -6.05 -12.70
N LEU A 243 -13.98 -5.30 -11.73
CA LEU A 243 -12.82 -5.72 -10.95
C LEU A 243 -13.13 -7.00 -10.16
N ARG A 244 -14.27 -7.07 -9.48
CA ARG A 244 -14.66 -8.28 -8.74
C ARG A 244 -14.81 -9.52 -9.62
N ARG A 245 -15.27 -9.37 -10.86
CA ARG A 245 -15.58 -10.49 -11.75
C ARG A 245 -14.40 -10.94 -12.61
N TYR A 246 -13.59 -9.99 -13.08
CA TYR A 246 -12.54 -10.25 -14.09
C TYR A 246 -11.15 -9.78 -13.65
N GLY A 247 -11.06 -9.10 -12.52
CA GLY A 247 -9.82 -8.59 -11.98
C GLY A 247 -9.04 -9.66 -11.22
N ARG A 248 -7.76 -9.38 -11.04
CA ARG A 248 -6.86 -10.06 -10.10
C ARG A 248 -5.99 -9.02 -9.38
N PRO A 249 -5.40 -9.34 -8.22
CA PRO A 249 -4.42 -8.46 -7.60
C PRO A 249 -3.29 -8.12 -8.58
N ILE A 250 -2.71 -6.92 -8.44
CA ILE A 250 -1.49 -6.60 -9.16
C ILE A 250 -0.38 -7.50 -8.61
N ARG A 251 0.32 -8.17 -9.51
CA ARG A 251 1.38 -9.11 -9.14
C ARG A 251 2.71 -8.37 -8.98
N TYR A 252 3.34 -8.53 -7.82
CA TYR A 252 4.71 -8.08 -7.61
C TYR A 252 5.70 -8.90 -8.45
N GLY A 253 6.65 -8.22 -9.10
CA GLY A 253 7.59 -8.86 -10.04
C GLY A 253 8.47 -9.95 -9.42
N TYR A 254 8.75 -9.87 -8.12
CA TYR A 254 9.60 -10.84 -7.40
C TYR A 254 8.84 -12.12 -6.98
N THR A 255 7.51 -12.17 -7.14
CA THR A 255 6.71 -13.33 -6.71
C THR A 255 6.71 -14.45 -7.75
N GLU A 256 6.71 -15.69 -7.27
CA GLU A 256 6.78 -16.89 -8.13
C GLU A 256 5.53 -17.09 -8.99
N ARG A 257 4.37 -16.74 -8.46
CA ARG A 257 3.06 -16.93 -9.09
C ARG A 257 2.04 -15.93 -8.57
N ASP A 258 0.93 -15.81 -9.29
CA ASP A 258 -0.23 -15.03 -8.84
C ASP A 258 -0.74 -15.58 -7.50
N GLN A 259 -1.08 -14.67 -6.59
CA GLN A 259 -1.62 -15.00 -5.28
C GLN A 259 -3.11 -14.65 -5.23
N PRO A 260 -3.92 -15.40 -4.47
CA PRO A 260 -5.34 -15.08 -4.33
C PRO A 260 -5.52 -13.71 -3.66
N LEU A 261 -6.64 -13.03 -3.93
CA LEU A 261 -6.93 -11.72 -3.35
C LEU A 261 -6.86 -11.73 -1.80
N SER A 262 -7.22 -12.84 -1.16
CA SER A 262 -7.12 -13.01 0.29
C SER A 262 -5.69 -12.84 0.83
N ALA A 263 -4.66 -13.17 0.05
CA ALA A 263 -3.27 -12.97 0.43
C ALA A 263 -2.89 -11.47 0.48
N TYR A 264 -3.66 -10.60 -0.19
CA TYR A 264 -3.47 -9.15 -0.25
C TYR A 264 -4.42 -8.37 0.68
N GLN A 265 -5.31 -9.05 1.42
CA GLN A 265 -6.20 -8.38 2.38
C GLN A 265 -5.60 -8.42 3.78
N THR A 266 -5.64 -7.31 4.52
CA THR A 266 -5.29 -7.29 5.95
C THR A 266 -6.51 -7.63 6.80
N VAL A 267 -6.31 -7.96 8.08
CA VAL A 267 -7.43 -8.16 9.01
C VAL A 267 -8.23 -6.85 9.27
N PHE A 268 -7.65 -5.71 8.91
CA PHE A 268 -8.26 -4.39 9.05
C PHE A 268 -8.98 -3.91 7.79
N ALA A 269 -8.94 -4.68 6.69
CA ALA A 269 -9.54 -4.27 5.42
C ALA A 269 -11.05 -4.11 5.56
N VAL A 270 -11.56 -2.92 5.22
CA VAL A 270 -12.99 -2.60 5.22
C VAL A 270 -13.41 -2.26 3.79
N ALA A 271 -14.42 -2.96 3.28
CA ALA A 271 -14.97 -2.67 1.96
C ALA A 271 -15.69 -1.31 1.95
N ALA A 272 -15.30 -0.42 1.05
CA ALA A 272 -15.98 0.86 0.88
C ALA A 272 -17.35 0.66 0.20
N PRO A 273 -18.42 1.39 0.61
CA PRO A 273 -19.75 1.25 0.03
C PRO A 273 -19.83 1.52 -1.48
N ASP A 274 -18.99 2.41 -1.99
CA ASP A 274 -18.91 2.75 -3.42
C ASP A 274 -17.99 1.80 -4.22
N GLY A 275 -17.45 0.77 -3.56
CA GLY A 275 -16.52 -0.19 -4.12
C GLY A 275 -15.11 0.34 -4.34
N SER A 276 -14.77 1.48 -3.74
CA SER A 276 -13.41 1.99 -3.72
C SER A 276 -12.49 1.14 -2.83
N GLY A 277 -11.20 1.33 -3.03
CA GLY A 277 -10.14 0.66 -2.29
C GLY A 277 -8.79 1.00 -2.87
N SER A 278 -7.79 0.27 -2.41
CA SER A 278 -6.39 0.48 -2.78
C SER A 278 -5.97 -0.51 -3.87
N ALA A 279 -5.22 -0.06 -4.88
CA ALA A 279 -4.61 -0.97 -5.85
C ALA A 279 -3.52 -1.83 -5.19
N GLU A 280 -2.84 -1.26 -4.20
CA GLU A 280 -1.75 -1.90 -3.44
C GLU A 280 -2.21 -2.25 -2.02
N MET A 281 -1.61 -3.30 -1.45
CA MET A 281 -1.93 -3.70 -0.08
C MET A 281 -1.19 -2.83 0.95
N PRO A 282 -1.82 -2.46 2.09
CA PRO A 282 -1.11 -1.95 3.26
C PRO A 282 -0.31 -3.07 3.96
N SER A 283 0.80 -3.47 3.33
CA SER A 283 1.53 -4.73 3.59
C SER A 283 2.07 -4.87 5.01
N ALA A 284 2.45 -3.78 5.67
CA ALA A 284 2.93 -3.81 7.06
C ALA A 284 1.88 -4.36 8.05
N ALA A 285 0.59 -4.20 7.74
CA ALA A 285 -0.50 -4.72 8.56
C ALA A 285 -0.88 -6.17 8.22
N ARG A 286 -0.25 -6.77 7.21
CA ARG A 286 -0.57 -8.12 6.73
C ARG A 286 -0.36 -9.21 7.79
N PRO A 287 0.69 -9.18 8.63
CA PRO A 287 0.90 -10.25 9.60
C PRO A 287 -0.08 -10.24 10.77
N PHE A 288 -0.86 -9.18 10.97
CA PHE A 288 -1.86 -9.15 12.04
C PHE A 288 -2.96 -10.19 11.83
N THR A 289 -3.24 -10.95 12.89
CA THR A 289 -4.37 -11.87 13.00
C THR A 289 -5.40 -11.32 13.98
N ALA A 290 -6.64 -11.81 13.91
CA ALA A 290 -7.69 -11.39 14.86
C ALA A 290 -7.30 -11.73 16.32
N ALA A 291 -6.62 -12.86 16.54
CA ALA A 291 -6.11 -13.25 17.86
C ALA A 291 -5.06 -12.28 18.38
N LEU A 292 -4.09 -11.89 17.55
CA LEU A 292 -3.06 -10.93 17.93
C LEU A 292 -3.64 -9.54 18.22
N VAL A 293 -4.61 -9.09 17.41
CA VAL A 293 -5.31 -7.82 17.65
C VAL A 293 -6.05 -7.87 18.99
N ALA A 294 -6.75 -8.96 19.30
CA ALA A 294 -7.44 -9.12 20.57
C ALA A 294 -6.47 -9.12 21.77
N GLU A 295 -5.29 -9.75 21.63
CA GLU A 295 -4.26 -9.72 22.67
C GLU A 295 -3.69 -8.31 22.89
N LEU A 296 -3.42 -7.56 21.82
CA LEU A 296 -2.94 -6.18 21.92
C LEU A 296 -3.98 -5.30 22.64
N VAL A 297 -5.25 -5.42 22.27
CA VAL A 297 -6.35 -4.69 22.91
C VAL A 297 -6.47 -5.07 24.39
N SER A 298 -6.37 -6.35 24.75
CA SER A 298 -6.46 -6.79 26.15
C SER A 298 -5.30 -6.29 27.02
N ARG A 299 -4.15 -5.98 26.40
CA ARG A 299 -3.00 -5.32 27.04
C ARG A 299 -3.09 -3.79 27.08
N GLY A 300 -4.20 -3.20 26.64
CA GLY A 300 -4.43 -1.76 26.68
C GLY A 300 -3.83 -0.98 25.51
N VAL A 301 -3.49 -1.66 24.41
CA VAL A 301 -3.11 -1.01 23.14
C VAL A 301 -4.37 -0.63 22.37
N GLN A 302 -4.43 0.57 21.85
CA GLN A 302 -5.56 1.06 21.07
C GLN A 302 -5.28 0.94 19.56
N PHE A 303 -6.35 0.80 18.77
CA PHE A 303 -6.27 0.84 17.31
C PHE A 303 -7.05 2.04 16.77
N ALA A 304 -6.40 2.84 15.92
CA ALA A 304 -6.99 4.02 15.30
C ALA A 304 -7.04 3.85 13.77
N PRO A 305 -8.21 3.53 13.19
CA PRO A 305 -8.32 3.24 11.76
C PRO A 305 -8.31 4.50 10.90
N LEU A 306 -7.59 4.48 9.78
CA LEU A 306 -7.70 5.48 8.72
C LEU A 306 -7.75 4.78 7.36
N SER A 307 -7.98 5.53 6.29
CA SER A 307 -7.86 4.98 4.93
C SER A 307 -6.88 5.81 4.09
N LEU A 308 -6.09 5.12 3.28
CA LEU A 308 -5.32 5.68 2.17
C LEU A 308 -5.41 4.68 1.02
N ASP A 309 -6.13 5.06 -0.02
CA ASP A 309 -6.31 4.26 -1.24
C ASP A 309 -5.12 4.49 -2.15
N THR A 310 -4.07 3.70 -1.92
CA THR A 310 -2.85 3.79 -2.73
C THR A 310 -3.07 3.28 -4.13
N GLY A 311 -2.49 3.99 -5.09
CA GLY A 311 -2.55 3.57 -6.48
C GLY A 311 -1.44 2.59 -6.84
N VAL A 312 -1.32 2.24 -8.12
CA VAL A 312 -0.32 1.27 -8.62
C VAL A 312 1.11 1.66 -8.24
N ALA A 313 1.82 0.77 -7.54
CA ALA A 313 3.20 0.96 -7.08
C ALA A 313 4.23 0.47 -8.10
N SER A 314 4.07 0.86 -9.37
CA SER A 314 5.17 0.79 -10.34
C SER A 314 5.86 2.15 -10.42
N ALA A 315 6.22 2.76 -9.28
CA ALA A 315 7.15 3.88 -9.30
C ALA A 315 8.50 3.35 -9.79
N GLU A 316 8.65 3.25 -11.11
CA GLU A 316 9.92 3.01 -11.76
C GLU A 316 10.79 4.22 -11.37
N ALA A 317 11.80 3.99 -10.54
CA ALA A 317 12.82 4.98 -10.17
C ALA A 317 12.30 6.33 -9.62
N HIS A 318 12.00 6.38 -8.32
CA HIS A 318 11.98 7.65 -7.55
C HIS A 318 10.90 8.68 -7.97
N GLU A 319 9.85 8.27 -8.69
CA GLU A 319 8.70 9.14 -8.96
C GLU A 319 8.04 9.59 -7.63
N PRO A 320 7.71 10.88 -7.47
CA PRO A 320 6.93 11.32 -6.32
C PRO A 320 5.55 10.64 -6.36
N PRO A 321 4.95 10.35 -5.18
CA PRO A 321 3.59 9.85 -5.14
C PRO A 321 2.66 10.88 -5.80
N TYR A 322 1.84 10.42 -6.75
CA TYR A 322 0.71 11.22 -7.20
C TYR A 322 -0.34 11.33 -6.09
N PRO A 323 -1.27 12.30 -6.18
CA PRO A 323 -2.31 12.46 -5.18
C PRO A 323 -3.11 11.17 -4.98
N GLU A 324 -3.22 10.75 -3.72
CA GLU A 324 -3.98 9.56 -3.31
C GLU A 324 -5.12 9.95 -2.38
N ARG A 325 -6.26 9.26 -2.51
CA ARG A 325 -7.42 9.54 -1.66
C ARG A 325 -7.19 8.99 -0.27
N PHE A 326 -7.45 9.80 0.74
CA PHE A 326 -7.33 9.42 2.14
C PHE A 326 -8.48 9.94 2.99
N SER A 327 -8.66 9.33 4.15
CA SER A 327 -9.60 9.79 5.17
C SER A 327 -9.09 9.46 6.56
N VAL A 328 -9.04 10.49 7.42
CA VAL A 328 -8.81 10.40 8.86
C VAL A 328 -10.13 10.73 9.56
N PRO A 329 -10.84 9.73 10.12
CA PRO A 329 -12.12 9.95 10.80
C PRO A 329 -12.00 10.78 12.10
N PRO A 330 -13.10 11.40 12.58
CA PRO A 330 -13.12 12.10 13.87
C PRO A 330 -12.68 11.24 15.06
N THR A 331 -13.05 9.97 15.08
CA THR A 331 -12.67 9.01 16.12
C THR A 331 -11.15 8.79 16.15
N THR A 332 -10.53 8.65 14.99
CA THR A 332 -9.07 8.48 14.84
C THR A 332 -8.32 9.72 15.25
N ALA A 333 -8.77 10.90 14.82
CA ALA A 333 -8.20 12.17 15.26
C ALA A 333 -8.28 12.33 16.79
N TRP A 334 -9.44 12.00 17.38
CA TRP A 334 -9.62 12.04 18.83
C TRP A 334 -8.71 11.06 19.56
N LEU A 335 -8.69 9.77 19.16
CA LEU A 335 -7.86 8.73 19.79
C LEU A 335 -6.38 9.12 19.78
N VAL A 336 -5.86 9.56 18.62
CA VAL A 336 -4.47 9.94 18.48
C VAL A 336 -4.13 11.14 19.37
N ASN A 337 -4.95 12.20 19.35
CA ASN A 337 -4.71 13.37 20.18
C ASN A 337 -4.82 13.04 21.69
N ALA A 338 -5.78 12.20 22.08
CA ALA A 338 -5.98 11.78 23.47
C ALA A 338 -4.81 10.95 23.99
N ALA A 339 -4.32 9.99 23.20
CA ALA A 339 -3.16 9.19 23.57
C ALA A 339 -1.91 10.05 23.75
N ARG A 340 -1.67 11.00 22.85
CA ARG A 340 -0.55 11.94 22.98
C ARG A 340 -0.69 12.81 24.23
N ALA A 341 -1.88 13.33 24.52
CA ALA A 341 -2.13 14.09 25.75
C ALA A 341 -1.91 13.26 27.02
N ALA A 342 -2.09 11.93 26.95
CA ALA A 342 -1.82 11.00 28.03
C ALA A 342 -0.37 10.46 28.06
N GLY A 343 0.51 10.93 27.17
CA GLY A 343 1.90 10.46 27.07
C GLY A 343 2.08 9.10 26.40
N GLY A 344 1.04 8.57 25.76
CA GLY A 344 1.10 7.37 24.92
C GLY A 344 1.76 7.65 23.57
N ARG A 345 2.30 6.60 22.93
CA ARG A 345 2.95 6.71 21.61
C ARG A 345 1.97 6.47 20.48
N VAL A 346 2.17 7.18 19.38
CA VAL A 346 1.46 6.95 18.12
C VAL A 346 2.35 6.15 17.18
N ILE A 347 2.02 4.87 16.99
CA ILE A 347 2.76 3.95 16.15
C ILE A 347 1.99 3.74 14.85
N ALA A 348 2.52 4.24 13.73
CA ALA A 348 1.94 4.00 12.43
C ALA A 348 2.23 2.58 11.94
N VAL A 349 1.22 1.88 11.42
CA VAL A 349 1.38 0.56 10.80
C VAL A 349 1.42 0.75 9.28
N GLY A 350 2.63 0.92 8.78
CA GLY A 350 2.94 1.13 7.37
C GLY A 350 3.16 2.61 7.00
N THR A 351 3.93 2.82 5.93
CA THR A 351 4.25 4.14 5.38
C THR A 351 3.01 4.90 4.88
N THR A 352 1.98 4.16 4.46
CA THR A 352 0.68 4.71 4.07
C THR A 352 -0.05 5.35 5.25
N ALA A 353 -0.01 4.72 6.43
CA ALA A 353 -0.58 5.27 7.66
C ALA A 353 0.15 6.55 8.10
N VAL A 354 1.48 6.59 7.97
CA VAL A 354 2.27 7.81 8.23
C VAL A 354 1.79 8.95 7.33
N ARG A 355 1.73 8.75 6.01
CA ARG A 355 1.33 9.81 5.06
C ARG A 355 -0.07 10.33 5.32
N ALA A 356 -1.05 9.43 5.50
CA ALA A 356 -2.43 9.83 5.76
C ALA A 356 -2.56 10.61 7.08
N LEU A 357 -1.93 10.13 8.15
CA LEU A 357 -1.99 10.79 9.46
C LEU A 357 -1.28 12.14 9.44
N GLU A 358 -0.07 12.21 8.88
CA GLU A 358 0.75 13.43 8.80
C GLU A 358 0.13 14.51 7.90
N SER A 359 -0.72 14.12 6.94
CA SER A 359 -1.52 15.02 6.11
C SER A 359 -2.68 15.66 6.87
N ALA A 360 -3.10 15.05 7.98
CA ALA A 360 -4.19 15.51 8.83
C ALA A 360 -3.73 16.40 9.99
N VAL A 361 -2.43 16.69 10.10
CA VAL A 361 -1.85 17.47 11.20
C VAL A 361 -1.86 18.95 10.86
N ASP A 362 -2.46 19.77 11.72
CA ASP A 362 -2.43 21.23 11.58
C ASP A 362 -1.09 21.86 12.03
N ALA A 363 -1.02 23.19 12.05
CA ALA A 363 0.19 23.92 12.42
C ALA A 363 0.58 23.72 13.90
N ASP A 364 -0.40 23.44 14.77
CA ASP A 364 -0.21 23.28 16.22
C ASP A 364 0.14 21.83 16.60
N GLY A 365 0.27 20.93 15.61
CA GLY A 365 0.58 19.52 15.85
C GLY A 365 -0.64 18.69 16.27
N VAL A 366 -1.86 19.21 16.05
CA VAL A 366 -3.12 18.52 16.37
C VAL A 366 -3.64 17.80 15.14
N VAL A 367 -4.04 16.53 15.30
CA VAL A 367 -4.67 15.77 14.22
C VAL A 367 -6.12 16.23 14.05
N ARG A 368 -6.51 16.58 12.83
CA ARG A 368 -7.86 17.01 12.47
C ARG A 368 -8.58 15.93 11.64
N PRO A 369 -9.89 15.74 11.82
CA PRO A 369 -10.65 14.92 10.88
C PRO A 369 -10.63 15.55 9.49
N VAL A 370 -10.26 14.77 8.48
CA VAL A 370 -10.16 15.23 7.11
C VAL A 370 -10.33 14.08 6.14
N SER A 371 -10.96 14.35 5.01
CA SER A 371 -10.98 13.46 3.84
C SER A 371 -10.64 14.28 2.61
N GLY A 372 -9.90 13.69 1.68
CA GLY A 372 -9.47 14.37 0.47
C GLY A 372 -8.31 13.63 -0.20
N TRP A 373 -7.41 14.41 -0.78
CA TRP A 373 -6.24 13.92 -1.49
C TRP A 373 -4.97 14.31 -0.76
N THR A 374 -3.99 13.40 -0.73
CA THR A 374 -2.65 13.68 -0.21
C THR A 374 -1.59 13.38 -1.26
N ASP A 375 -0.74 14.36 -1.52
CA ASP A 375 0.51 14.29 -2.27
C ASP A 375 1.72 14.40 -1.33
N LEU A 376 1.49 14.22 -0.02
CA LEU A 376 2.52 14.46 0.99
C LEU A 376 3.72 13.52 0.81
N VAL A 377 4.89 14.11 0.64
CA VAL A 377 6.21 13.44 0.69
C VAL A 377 6.87 13.73 2.03
N VAL A 378 7.08 12.67 2.82
CA VAL A 378 7.79 12.76 4.10
C VAL A 378 9.28 12.56 3.86
N THR A 379 10.09 13.54 4.28
CA THR A 379 11.55 13.53 4.14
C THR A 379 12.20 13.84 5.49
N PRO A 380 13.49 13.52 5.69
CA PRO A 380 14.18 13.83 6.95
C PRO A 380 14.19 15.33 7.28
N ARG A 381 14.21 16.19 6.26
CA ARG A 381 14.15 17.65 6.42
C ARG A 381 12.80 18.13 6.96
N ARG A 382 11.70 17.51 6.52
CA ARG A 382 10.34 17.82 7.02
C ARG A 382 10.12 17.19 8.40
N GLY A 383 10.57 15.95 8.58
CA GLY A 383 10.24 15.13 9.74
C GLY A 383 8.78 14.67 9.77
N VAL A 384 8.39 14.11 10.91
CA VAL A 384 7.01 13.79 11.31
C VAL A 384 6.65 14.61 12.56
N ARG A 385 5.36 14.90 12.76
CA ARG A 385 4.89 15.74 13.89
C ARG A 385 4.13 14.95 14.96
N VAL A 386 3.48 13.87 14.56
CA VAL A 386 2.57 13.09 15.40
C VAL A 386 3.02 11.65 15.56
N VAL A 387 3.66 11.08 14.54
CA VAL A 387 4.13 9.69 14.56
C VAL A 387 5.39 9.56 15.43
N ASP A 388 5.31 8.74 16.47
CA ASP A 388 6.43 8.43 17.36
C ASP A 388 7.18 7.16 16.93
N GLY A 389 6.48 6.21 16.30
CA GLY A 389 7.05 4.93 15.84
C GLY A 389 6.42 4.42 14.56
N LEU A 390 7.08 3.46 13.92
CA LEU A 390 6.66 2.89 12.65
C LEU A 390 6.87 1.38 12.64
N LEU A 391 5.79 0.63 12.39
CA LEU A 391 5.85 -0.78 12.00
C LEU A 391 5.76 -0.85 10.47
N THR A 392 6.77 -1.42 9.81
CA THR A 392 6.88 -1.43 8.35
C THR A 392 7.48 -2.75 7.85
N GLY A 393 7.33 -3.07 6.56
CA GLY A 393 8.22 -4.05 5.90
C GLY A 393 9.63 -3.49 5.70
N LEU A 394 10.54 -4.33 5.22
CA LEU A 394 11.89 -3.94 4.78
C LEU A 394 11.86 -3.51 3.31
N HIS A 395 12.48 -2.36 3.00
CA HIS A 395 12.42 -1.69 1.69
C HIS A 395 13.82 -1.52 1.09
N GLU A 396 13.98 -1.67 -0.21
CA GLU A 396 15.28 -1.44 -0.87
C GLU A 396 15.76 0.02 -0.76
N PRO A 397 17.10 0.27 -0.66
CA PRO A 397 17.77 1.58 -0.51
C PRO A 397 17.33 2.71 -1.46
N GLU A 398 16.83 2.34 -2.63
CA GLU A 398 16.44 3.25 -3.70
C GLU A 398 14.96 3.67 -3.60
N ALA A 399 14.21 3.19 -2.60
CA ALA A 399 12.81 3.54 -2.43
C ALA A 399 12.61 4.89 -1.70
N SER A 400 11.69 5.71 -2.20
CA SER A 400 11.21 6.94 -1.53
C SER A 400 10.76 6.73 -0.08
N HIS A 401 10.34 5.50 0.26
CA HIS A 401 10.02 5.06 1.62
C HIS A 401 11.16 5.27 2.62
N LEU A 402 12.42 5.19 2.20
CA LEU A 402 13.55 5.30 3.14
C LEU A 402 13.73 6.70 3.68
N LEU A 403 13.41 7.72 2.88
CA LEU A 403 13.39 9.09 3.37
C LEU A 403 12.37 9.25 4.50
N MET A 404 11.25 8.55 4.43
CA MET A 404 10.24 8.54 5.49
C MET A 404 10.68 7.71 6.70
N LEU A 405 11.26 6.53 6.50
CA LEU A 405 11.79 5.71 7.61
C LEU A 405 12.90 6.48 8.35
N GLU A 406 13.79 7.16 7.62
CA GLU A 406 14.83 8.03 8.19
C GLU A 406 14.21 9.24 8.91
N ALA A 407 13.11 9.81 8.41
CA ALA A 407 12.40 10.90 9.08
C ALA A 407 11.76 10.48 10.41
N VAL A 408 11.35 9.20 10.54
CA VAL A 408 10.75 8.67 11.77
C VAL A 408 11.81 8.22 12.78
N ALA A 409 12.78 7.41 12.35
CA ALA A 409 13.71 6.74 13.25
C ALA A 409 15.11 7.35 13.31
N GLY A 410 15.46 8.19 12.33
CA GLY A 410 16.82 8.66 12.13
C GLY A 410 17.68 7.66 11.36
N ARG A 411 18.73 8.20 10.72
CA ARG A 411 19.60 7.47 9.80
C ARG A 411 20.35 6.31 10.45
N GLU A 412 20.85 6.53 11.66
CA GLU A 412 21.70 5.54 12.34
C GLU A 412 20.91 4.33 12.84
N ALA A 413 19.71 4.57 13.38
CA ALA A 413 18.76 3.52 13.75
C ALA A 413 18.45 2.62 12.54
N LEU A 414 18.08 3.25 11.42
CA LEU A 414 17.74 2.55 10.20
C LEU A 414 18.91 1.75 9.63
N ARG A 415 20.11 2.36 9.59
CA ARG A 415 21.34 1.70 9.14
C ARG A 415 21.62 0.43 9.95
N ARG A 416 21.61 0.52 11.29
CA ARG A 416 21.86 -0.64 12.16
C ARG A 416 20.80 -1.73 12.00
N GLY A 417 19.53 -1.33 11.92
CA GLY A 417 18.45 -2.27 11.66
C GLY A 417 18.65 -3.03 10.34
N TYR A 418 18.98 -2.32 9.26
CA TYR A 418 19.13 -2.94 7.93
C TYR A 418 20.39 -3.82 7.84
N GLU A 419 21.50 -3.43 8.48
CA GLU A 419 22.68 -4.29 8.60
C GLU A 419 22.36 -5.60 9.34
N ALA A 420 21.67 -5.52 10.48
CA ALA A 420 21.26 -6.70 11.23
C ALA A 420 20.22 -7.55 10.45
N ALA A 421 19.34 -6.90 9.68
CA ALA A 421 18.38 -7.58 8.82
C ALA A 421 19.07 -8.42 7.74
N LEU A 422 20.08 -7.86 7.07
CA LEU A 422 20.89 -8.58 6.09
C LEU A 422 21.71 -9.70 6.72
N GLU A 423 22.42 -9.40 7.81
CA GLU A 423 23.25 -10.39 8.53
C GLU A 423 22.41 -11.60 8.95
N ARG A 424 21.20 -11.35 9.45
CA ARG A 424 20.28 -12.39 9.90
C ARG A 424 19.34 -12.87 8.80
N ARG A 425 19.54 -12.48 7.54
CA ARG A 425 18.78 -12.93 6.36
C ARG A 425 17.26 -12.79 6.52
N TYR A 426 16.81 -11.63 7.00
CA TYR A 426 15.38 -11.28 6.99
C TYR A 426 14.84 -11.29 5.56
N LEU A 427 13.56 -11.60 5.42
CA LEU A 427 12.85 -11.56 4.16
C LEU A 427 12.28 -10.16 3.89
N TRP A 428 12.38 -9.69 2.65
CA TRP A 428 12.06 -8.32 2.24
C TRP A 428 10.77 -8.23 1.43
N HIS A 429 10.31 -7.00 1.20
CA HIS A 429 9.11 -6.63 0.43
C HIS A 429 7.79 -7.04 1.09
N GLU A 430 6.68 -6.95 0.36
CA GLU A 430 5.30 -6.93 0.88
C GLU A 430 4.85 -8.23 1.56
N PHE A 431 5.52 -9.34 1.28
CA PHE A 431 5.28 -10.65 1.92
C PHE A 431 6.39 -11.08 2.89
N GLY A 432 7.35 -10.18 3.13
CA GLY A 432 8.51 -10.42 3.98
C GLY A 432 8.25 -10.26 5.46
N ASP A 433 9.35 -10.11 6.18
CA ASP A 433 9.39 -9.83 7.60
C ASP A 433 9.11 -8.34 7.86
N VAL A 434 8.88 -8.01 9.13
CA VAL A 434 8.54 -6.64 9.56
C VAL A 434 9.59 -6.04 10.48
N HIS A 435 9.66 -4.72 10.49
CA HIS A 435 10.57 -3.89 11.25
C HIS A 435 9.76 -2.87 12.05
N LEU A 436 9.87 -2.93 13.38
CA LEU A 436 9.34 -1.93 14.30
C LEU A 436 10.45 -0.96 14.68
N LEU A 437 10.25 0.30 14.30
CA LEU A 437 11.10 1.43 14.61
C LEU A 437 10.45 2.22 15.75
N LEU A 438 11.17 2.35 16.86
CA LEU A 438 10.75 3.08 18.04
C LEU A 438 11.83 4.09 18.46
N PRO A 439 11.43 5.21 19.08
CA PRO A 439 12.39 6.18 19.58
C PRO A 439 13.17 5.57 20.76
N ASP A 440 14.32 6.17 21.04
CA ASP A 440 15.07 5.84 22.26
C ASP A 440 14.26 6.28 23.49
N GLU A 441 14.06 5.38 24.44
CA GLU A 441 13.16 5.63 25.56
C GLU A 441 13.72 6.65 26.55
N GLU A 442 15.05 6.85 26.56
CA GLU A 442 15.71 7.84 27.40
C GLU A 442 15.46 9.29 26.94
N ARG A 443 14.98 9.50 25.71
CA ARG A 443 14.75 10.86 25.17
C ARG A 443 13.43 11.49 25.61
N ASN A 444 12.51 10.69 26.15
CA ASN A 444 11.16 11.11 26.58
C ASN A 444 10.90 10.93 28.08
N ALA A 445 11.91 10.57 28.87
CA ALA A 445 11.80 10.77 30.31
C ALA A 445 11.70 12.28 30.55
N PRO A 446 10.63 12.80 31.19
CA PRO A 446 10.66 14.17 31.66
C PRO A 446 11.89 14.32 32.53
N ASP A 447 12.70 15.33 32.26
CA ASP A 447 13.87 15.64 33.07
C ASP A 447 13.41 16.04 34.48
N CYS A 448 13.21 15.03 35.33
CA CYS A 448 12.88 15.19 36.73
C CYS A 448 14.02 15.85 37.54
N SER A 449 15.17 16.14 36.92
CA SER A 449 16.23 16.92 37.57
C SER A 449 15.96 18.42 37.61
N SER A 450 14.94 18.91 36.88
CA SER A 450 14.58 20.34 36.85
C SER A 450 13.70 20.82 38.03
N ASN A 451 13.20 19.92 38.88
CA ASN A 451 12.37 20.27 40.06
C ASN A 451 13.11 20.27 41.40
N VAL A 452 14.45 20.28 41.39
CA VAL A 452 15.24 20.54 42.60
C VAL A 452 15.98 21.86 42.45
N ARG A 453 15.29 22.97 42.74
CA ARG A 453 15.91 24.23 43.18
C ARG A 453 15.07 24.89 44.25
#